data_AF-A0A485JC59-F1
#
_entry.id   AF-A0A485JC59-F1
#
_cell.length_a   1.000
_cell.length_b   1.000
_cell.length_c   1.000
_cell.angle_alpha   90.00
_cell.angle_beta   90.00
_cell.angle_gamma   90.00
#
_symmetry.space_group_name_H-M   'P 1'
#
loop_
_entity.id
_entity.type
_entity.pdbx_description
1 polymer ?
#
loop_
_entity_poly.entity_id
_entity_poly.type
_entity_poly.pdbx_seq_one_letter_code
_entity_poly.pdbx_strand_id
1 'polypeptide(L)'
;MAHSPVILLGLQLLNAIFIGILGGIGMLYFQDLMPGQAGSATTLYTNTSRVGWIIAGSVAGIVAEIWNYHAVFWFAMVMIIATLFCLLRIKDV
;
A
#
# COMPACT_ATOMS: atom_id res chain seq x y z
N MET A 1 -20.81 13.06 -16.24
CA MET A 1 -21.36 12.68 -14.91
C MET A 1 -20.32 12.16 -13.92
N ALA A 2 -19.08 11.81 -14.33
CA ALA A 2 -18.02 11.31 -13.44
C ALA A 2 -17.11 12.39 -12.79
N HIS A 3 -17.37 13.69 -13.01
CA HIS A 3 -16.56 14.80 -12.46
C HIS A 3 -17.30 15.66 -11.42
N SER A 4 -18.38 15.14 -10.82
CA SER A 4 -19.03 15.85 -9.72
C SER A 4 -18.15 15.78 -8.47
N PRO A 5 -17.73 16.91 -7.87
CA PRO A 5 -16.87 16.94 -6.68
C PRO A 5 -17.41 16.08 -5.53
N VAL A 6 -18.74 16.00 -5.41
CA VAL A 6 -19.43 15.22 -4.39
C VAL A 6 -19.17 13.72 -4.54
N ILE A 7 -19.11 13.21 -5.78
CA ILE A 7 -18.83 11.79 -6.04
C ILE A 7 -17.37 11.47 -5.69
N LEU A 8 -16.43 12.35 -6.05
CA LEU A 8 -15.02 12.18 -5.70
C LEU A 8 -14.78 12.19 -4.19
N LEU A 9 -15.47 13.06 -3.45
CA LEU A 9 -15.46 13.08 -1.99
C LEU A 9 -16.05 11.79 -1.40
N GLY A 10 -17.16 11.30 -1.97
CA GLY A 10 -17.75 10.01 -1.59
C GLY A 10 -16.78 8.84 -1.79
N LEU A 11 -16.04 8.82 -2.90
CA LEU A 11 -15.02 7.78 -3.16
C LEU A 11 -13.87 7.81 -2.16
N GLN A 12 -13.54 8.97 -1.58
CA GLN A 12 -12.49 9.04 -0.55
C GLN A 12 -12.86 8.35 0.75
N LEU A 13 -14.14 8.16 1.06
CA LEU A 13 -14.55 7.32 2.19
C LEU A 13 -14.12 5.87 1.97
N LEU A 14 -14.32 5.34 0.76
CA LEU A 14 -13.89 3.98 0.40
C LEU A 14 -12.36 3.85 0.45
N ASN A 15 -11.64 4.87 -0.04
CA ASN A 15 -10.18 4.91 0.04
C ASN A 15 -9.67 4.97 1.48
N ALA A 16 -10.29 5.78 2.34
CA ALA A 16 -9.93 5.91 3.74
C ALA A 16 -10.13 4.59 4.51
N ILE A 17 -11.26 3.90 4.26
CA ILE A 17 -11.51 2.57 4.84
C ILE A 17 -10.43 1.59 4.38
N PHE A 18 -10.10 1.57 3.09
CA PHE A 18 -9.07 0.69 2.55
C PHE A 18 -7.70 0.91 3.21
N ILE A 19 -7.22 2.17 3.26
CA ILE A 19 -5.93 2.49 3.89
C ILE A 19 -5.97 2.22 5.39
N GLY A 20 -7.09 2.47 6.07
CA GLY A 20 -7.25 2.18 7.50
C GLY A 20 -7.13 0.70 7.83
N ILE A 21 -7.80 -0.16 7.06
CA ILE A 21 -7.73 -1.62 7.22
C ILE A 21 -6.32 -2.11 6.94
N LEU A 22 -5.74 -1.74 5.79
CA LEU A 22 -4.42 -2.20 5.38
C LEU A 22 -3.32 -1.69 6.34
N GLY A 23 -3.41 -0.42 6.73
CA GLY A 23 -2.50 0.22 7.66
C GLY A 23 -2.55 -0.38 9.07
N GLY A 24 -3.77 -0.59 9.60
CA GLY A 24 -3.98 -1.11 10.95
C GLY A 24 -3.65 -2.59 11.08
N ILE A 25 -4.24 -3.43 10.22
CA ILE A 25 -4.00 -4.89 10.27
C ILE A 25 -2.55 -5.21 9.91
N GLY A 26 -1.98 -4.54 8.89
CA GLY A 26 -0.59 -4.74 8.50
C GLY A 26 0.38 -4.45 9.64
N MET A 27 0.17 -3.37 10.38
CA MET A 27 1.01 -3.02 11.54
C MET A 27 0.90 -4.07 12.65
N LEU A 28 -0.32 -4.50 13.00
CA LEU A 28 -0.53 -5.53 14.02
C LEU A 28 0.16 -6.84 13.64
N TYR A 29 0.04 -7.27 12.38
CA TYR A 29 0.72 -8.47 11.88
C TYR A 29 2.24 -8.43 12.08
N PHE A 30 2.88 -7.29 11.77
CA PHE A 30 4.32 -7.13 11.99
C PHE A 30 4.71 -7.06 13.47
N GLN A 31 3.85 -6.50 14.32
CA GLN A 31 4.07 -6.49 15.77
C GLN A 31 3.95 -7.90 16.35
N ASP A 32 2.98 -8.69 15.90
CA ASP A 32 2.78 -10.08 16.34
C ASP A 32 3.93 -11.00 15.89
N LEU A 33 4.55 -10.72 14.74
CA LEU A 33 5.75 -11.45 14.27
C LEU A 33 7.02 -11.11 15.07
N MET A 34 7.03 -10.00 15.83
CA MET A 34 8.16 -9.56 16.66
C MET A 34 7.75 -9.33 18.14
N PRO A 35 7.31 -10.39 18.84
CA PRO A 35 6.81 -10.27 20.21
C PRO A 35 7.91 -9.78 21.16
N GLY A 36 7.59 -8.81 22.00
CA GLY A 36 8.54 -8.18 22.93
C GLY A 36 9.32 -6.99 22.35
N GLN A 37 9.18 -6.69 21.05
CA GLN A 37 9.82 -5.52 20.40
C GLN A 37 8.83 -4.69 19.54
N ALA A 38 7.60 -4.49 20.02
CA ALA A 38 6.53 -3.79 19.29
C ALA A 38 6.93 -2.39 18.79
N GLY A 39 7.76 -1.65 19.54
CA GLY A 39 8.28 -0.34 19.11
C GLY A 39 9.21 -0.43 17.89
N SER A 40 10.05 -1.49 17.82
CA SER A 40 10.92 -1.76 16.68
C SER A 40 10.10 -2.16 15.45
N ALA A 41 9.13 -3.07 15.62
CA ALA A 41 8.23 -3.50 14.54
C ALA A 41 7.46 -2.32 13.94
N THR A 42 6.91 -1.44 14.78
CA THR A 42 6.20 -0.24 14.33
C THR A 42 7.11 0.73 13.58
N THR A 43 8.34 0.92 14.07
CA THR A 43 9.34 1.78 13.41
C THR A 43 9.74 1.22 12.06
N LEU A 44 9.98 -0.10 11.98
CA LEU A 44 10.30 -0.78 10.72
C LEU A 44 9.14 -0.67 9.73
N TYR A 45 7.90 -0.93 10.18
CA TYR A 45 6.70 -0.83 9.35
C TYR A 45 6.50 0.58 8.80
N THR A 46 6.61 1.61 9.66
CA THR A 46 6.39 2.99 9.26
C THR A 46 7.51 3.53 8.37
N ASN A 47 8.78 3.21 8.66
CA ASN A 47 9.90 3.59 7.79
C ASN A 47 9.81 2.91 6.43
N THR A 48 9.53 1.60 6.40
CA THR A 48 9.39 0.84 5.15
C THR A 48 8.20 1.35 4.34
N SER A 49 7.07 1.66 4.98
CA SER A 49 5.90 2.23 4.31
C SER A 49 6.21 3.60 3.68
N ARG A 50 6.93 4.49 4.39
CA ARG A 50 7.34 5.80 3.83
C ARG A 50 8.27 5.64 2.64
N VAL A 51 9.26 4.75 2.73
CA VAL A 51 10.15 4.44 1.61
C VAL A 51 9.35 3.89 0.42
N GLY A 52 8.38 3.01 0.69
CA GLY A 52 7.45 2.51 -0.31
C GLY A 52 6.68 3.62 -1.02
N TRP A 53 6.14 4.60 -0.29
CA TRP A 53 5.46 5.77 -0.88
C TRP A 53 6.37 6.63 -1.75
N ILE A 54 7.62 6.85 -1.31
CA ILE A 54 8.60 7.62 -2.09
C ILE A 54 8.87 6.91 -3.43
N ILE A 55 9.17 5.61 -3.38
CA ILE A 55 9.47 4.82 -4.57
C ILE A 55 8.23 4.72 -5.48
N ALA A 56 7.05 4.43 -4.91
CA ALA A 56 5.81 4.29 -5.67
C ALA A 56 5.44 5.58 -6.40
N GLY A 57 5.57 6.73 -5.73
CA GLY A 57 5.32 8.04 -6.34
C GLY A 57 6.28 8.31 -7.52
N SER A 58 7.57 8.06 -7.34
CA SER A 58 8.56 8.23 -8.40
C SER A 58 8.33 7.28 -9.58
N VAL A 59 8.08 6.00 -9.32
CA VAL A 59 7.81 5.00 -10.37
C VAL A 59 6.53 5.33 -11.12
N ALA A 60 5.45 5.69 -10.42
CA ALA A 60 4.20 6.07 -11.06
C ALA A 60 4.36 7.30 -11.97
N GLY A 61 5.15 8.30 -11.55
CA GLY A 61 5.46 9.48 -12.36
C GLY A 61 6.20 9.12 -13.66
N ILE A 62 7.28 8.34 -13.54
CA ILE A 62 8.09 7.92 -14.70
C ILE A 62 7.26 7.06 -15.66
N VAL A 63 6.49 6.09 -15.15
CA VAL A 63 5.65 5.20 -15.97
C VAL A 63 4.53 5.97 -16.67
N ALA A 64 3.93 6.96 -15.98
CA ALA A 64 2.90 7.81 -16.56
C ALA A 64 3.46 8.71 -17.67
N GLU A 65 4.70 9.19 -17.53
CA GLU A 65 5.36 10.04 -18.52
C GLU A 65 5.76 9.27 -19.79
N ILE A 66 6.32 8.07 -19.64
CA ILE A 66 6.90 7.31 -20.78
C ILE A 66 5.84 6.56 -21.59
N TRP A 67 4.88 5.91 -20.93
CA TRP A 67 3.93 5.02 -21.61
C TRP A 67 2.53 5.61 -21.70
N ASN A 68 1.86 5.72 -20.55
CA ASN A 68 0.54 6.33 -20.38
C ASN A 68 0.07 6.11 -18.92
N TYR A 69 -0.93 6.86 -18.48
CA TYR A 69 -1.52 6.67 -17.15
C TYR A 69 -2.11 5.26 -16.95
N HIS A 70 -2.62 4.64 -18.02
CA HIS A 70 -3.13 3.27 -17.99
C HIS A 70 -2.07 2.21 -17.64
N ALA A 71 -0.79 2.45 -17.97
CA ALA A 71 0.29 1.50 -17.66
C ALA A 71 0.58 1.43 -16.15
N VAL A 72 0.31 2.51 -15.41
CA VAL A 72 0.48 2.56 -13.94
C VAL A 72 -0.41 1.55 -13.25
N PHE A 73 -1.64 1.33 -13.74
CA PHE A 73 -2.56 0.34 -13.18
C PHE A 73 -2.06 -1.10 -13.34
N TRP A 74 -1.40 -1.42 -14.47
CA TRP A 74 -0.78 -2.73 -14.67
C TRP A 74 0.39 -2.95 -13.71
N PHE A 75 1.24 -1.94 -13.53
CA PHE A 75 2.31 -1.99 -12.54
C PHE A 75 1.79 -2.18 -11.12
N ALA A 76 0.74 -1.45 -10.74
CA ALA A 76 0.09 -1.59 -9.44
C ALA A 76 -0.47 -3.01 -9.24
N MET A 77 -1.10 -3.59 -10.26
CA MET A 77 -1.59 -4.97 -10.22
C MET A 77 -0.46 -5.98 -9.97
N VAL A 78 0.67 -5.85 -10.68
CA VAL A 78 1.84 -6.72 -10.48
C VAL A 78 2.40 -6.58 -9.06
N MET A 79 2.48 -5.36 -8.52
CA MET A 79 2.95 -5.13 -7.15
C MET A 79 2.02 -5.74 -6.09
N ILE A 80 0.70 -5.68 -6.30
CA ILE A 80 -0.28 -6.33 -5.42
C ILE A 80 -0.10 -7.84 -5.44
N ILE A 81 0.05 -8.44 -6.62
CA ILE A 81 0.28 -9.89 -6.76
C ILE A 81 1.59 -10.30 -6.08
N ALA A 82 2.67 -9.53 -6.27
CA ALA A 82 3.95 -9.78 -5.61
C ALA A 82 3.83 -9.70 -4.07
N THR A 83 3.07 -8.72 -3.56
CA THR A 83 2.80 -8.58 -2.13
C THR A 83 2.04 -9.78 -1.58
N LEU A 84 0.96 -10.18 -2.26
CA LEU A 84 0.18 -11.36 -1.86
C LEU A 84 1.04 -12.63 -1.88
N PHE A 85 1.86 -12.81 -2.91
CA PHE A 85 2.79 -13.94 -2.98
C PHE A 85 3.79 -13.93 -1.81
N CYS A 86 4.33 -12.77 -1.46
CA CYS A 86 5.25 -12.62 -0.33
C CYS A 86 4.56 -12.99 0.99
N LEU A 87 3.35 -12.48 1.22
CA LEU A 87 2.56 -12.78 2.42
C LEU A 87 2.21 -14.27 2.51
N LEU A 88 1.79 -14.89 1.39
CA LEU A 88 1.49 -16.34 1.34
C LEU A 88 2.72 -17.22 1.55
N ARG A 89 3.93 -16.70 1.27
CA ARG A 89 5.19 -17.43 1.46
C ARG A 89 5.73 -17.34 2.87
N ILE A 90 5.30 -16.35 3.65
CA ILE A 90 5.59 -16.30 5.09
C ILE A 90 4.80 -17.44 5.72
N LYS A 91 5.51 -18.52 6.05
CA LYS A 91 4.97 -19.55 6.93
C LYS A 91 4.96 -18.96 8.32
N ASP A 92 3.76 -18.78 8.89
CA ASP A 92 3.60 -18.61 10.32
C ASP A 92 4.38 -19.75 11.00
N VAL A 93 5.36 -19.37 11.81
CA VAL A 93 6.14 -20.28 12.66
C VAL A 93 5.30 -20.77 13.83
#